data_AF-A0A922A0P2-F1
#
_entry.id   AF-A0A922A0P2-F1
#
_cell.length_a   1.000
_cell.length_b   1.000
_cell.length_c   1.000
_cell.angle_alpha   90.00
_cell.angle_beta   90.00
_cell.angle_gamma   90.00
#
_symmetry.space_group_name_H-M   'P 1'
#
loop_
_entity.id
_entity.type
_entity.pdbx_description
1 polymer ?
#
loop_
_entity_poly.entity_id
_entity_poly.type
_entity_poly.pdbx_seq_one_letter_code
_entity_poly.pdbx_strand_id
1 'polypeptide(L)'
;MTSSNTNISSSSWTSRGKDKASLDRPLCYCGIPSKLRISRKGNSFGRKFYNCPNYKINKQCGFFKWIDIESEQNSCCKMMLELAQ
;
A
#
# COMPACT_ATOMS: atom_id res chain seq x y z
N MET A 1 -31.49 -38.89 0.94
CA MET A 1 -31.16 -38.65 2.37
C MET A 1 -29.70 -38.22 2.45
N THR A 2 -29.47 -36.96 2.86
CA THR A 2 -28.27 -36.33 3.50
C THR A 2 -26.84 -36.66 3.01
N SER A 3 -26.14 -35.68 2.39
CA SER A 3 -25.04 -34.84 2.96
C SER A 3 -23.62 -35.45 2.78
N SER A 4 -22.63 -34.76 2.17
CA SER A 4 -21.88 -33.68 2.84
C SER A 4 -21.09 -32.77 1.88
N ASN A 5 -20.96 -31.51 2.30
CA ASN A 5 -20.19 -30.38 1.74
C ASN A 5 -18.66 -30.55 1.78
N THR A 6 -17.97 -29.97 0.80
CA THR A 6 -16.75 -29.17 1.06
C THR A 6 -16.72 -27.92 0.18
N ASN A 7 -16.91 -26.77 0.82
CA ASN A 7 -16.63 -25.45 0.29
C ASN A 7 -15.10 -25.30 0.18
N ILE A 8 -14.56 -25.29 -1.04
CA ILE A 8 -13.25 -24.67 -1.29
C ILE A 8 -13.55 -23.48 -2.18
N SER A 9 -13.67 -22.32 -1.54
CA SER A 9 -13.76 -21.04 -2.21
C SER A 9 -12.62 -20.94 -3.21
N SER A 10 -12.97 -20.88 -4.48
CA SER A 10 -12.05 -20.59 -5.57
C SER A 10 -11.51 -19.17 -5.36
N SER A 11 -10.46 -19.02 -4.56
CA SER A 11 -9.60 -17.86 -4.67
C SER A 11 -8.84 -18.03 -5.99
N SER A 12 -9.53 -17.74 -7.08
CA SER A 12 -8.94 -17.54 -8.39
C SER A 12 -7.96 -16.38 -8.26
N TRP A 13 -6.73 -16.69 -7.87
CA TRP A 13 -5.59 -15.80 -8.07
C TRP A 13 -5.35 -15.74 -9.57
N THR A 14 -6.23 -15.01 -10.27
CA THR A 14 -6.00 -14.60 -11.65
C THR A 14 -4.68 -13.86 -11.64
N SER A 15 -3.63 -14.56 -12.10
CA SER A 15 -2.30 -14.02 -12.31
C SER A 15 -2.38 -13.07 -13.50
N ARG A 16 -2.89 -11.86 -13.27
CA ARG A 16 -2.93 -10.76 -14.25
C ARG A 16 -2.06 -9.65 -13.71
N GLY A 17 -0.85 -9.55 -14.27
CA GLY A 17 0.11 -8.49 -14.00
C GLY A 17 0.74 -8.58 -12.61
N LYS A 18 2.02 -8.92 -12.54
CA LYS A 18 2.84 -8.47 -11.41
C LYS A 18 3.06 -6.98 -11.61
N ASP A 19 2.08 -6.15 -11.28
CA ASP A 19 2.32 -4.73 -11.08
C ASP A 19 3.38 -4.67 -9.98
N LYS A 20 4.64 -4.36 -10.34
CA LYS A 20 5.73 -4.20 -9.37
C LYS A 20 5.39 -3.19 -8.27
N ALA A 21 4.41 -2.33 -8.53
CA ALA A 21 3.84 -1.41 -7.57
C ALA A 21 3.02 -2.06 -6.44
N SER A 22 2.65 -3.35 -6.54
CA SER A 22 1.95 -4.09 -5.49
C SER A 22 2.89 -4.70 -4.45
N LEU A 23 4.13 -5.04 -4.83
CA LEU A 23 5.13 -5.63 -3.93
C LEU A 23 5.78 -4.60 -3.00
N ASP A 24 5.80 -3.33 -3.39
CA ASP A 24 6.46 -2.26 -2.64
C ASP A 24 5.53 -1.52 -1.65
N ARG A 25 4.21 -1.76 -1.74
CA ARG A 25 3.25 -1.11 -0.83
C ARG A 25 3.05 -1.96 0.42
N PRO A 26 3.14 -1.39 1.62
CA PRO A 26 2.86 -2.14 2.83
C PRO A 26 1.41 -2.62 2.84
N LEU A 27 1.17 -3.83 3.32
CA LEU A 27 -0.17 -4.32 3.60
C LEU A 27 -0.74 -3.60 4.82
N CYS A 28 -2.03 -3.27 4.79
CA CYS A 28 -2.71 -2.82 5.98
C CYS A 28 -3.08 -4.02 6.88
N TYR A 29 -3.60 -3.77 8.10
CA TYR A 29 -3.99 -4.87 9.01
C TYR A 29 -5.17 -5.74 8.53
N CYS A 30 -5.79 -5.41 7.39
CA CYS A 30 -6.77 -6.31 6.74
C CYS A 30 -6.08 -7.33 5.80
N GLY A 31 -4.76 -7.27 5.63
CA GLY A 31 -4.03 -8.11 4.68
C GLY A 31 -4.12 -7.67 3.22
N ILE A 32 -4.63 -6.45 2.94
CA ILE A 32 -4.75 -5.90 1.59
C ILE A 32 -3.74 -4.76 1.36
N PRO A 33 -3.31 -4.52 0.10
CA PRO A 33 -2.38 -3.43 -0.22
C PRO A 33 -2.92 -2.07 0.23
N SER A 34 -2.09 -1.30 0.95
CA SER A 34 -2.44 0.04 1.38
C SER A 34 -2.49 1.05 0.22
N LYS A 35 -3.16 2.17 0.45
CA LYS A 35 -3.33 3.25 -0.53
C LYS A 35 -2.43 4.43 -0.21
N LEU A 36 -1.67 4.88 -1.21
CA LEU A 36 -0.87 6.11 -1.15
C LEU A 36 -1.78 7.35 -1.19
N ARG A 37 -1.53 8.30 -0.30
CA ARG A 37 -2.24 9.58 -0.18
C ARG A 37 -1.26 10.71 0.12
N ILE A 38 -1.66 11.93 -0.21
CA ILE A 38 -0.95 13.16 0.16
C ILE A 38 -1.81 13.87 1.21
N SER A 39 -1.18 14.30 2.30
CA SER A 39 -1.85 15.08 3.33
C SER A 39 -2.16 16.48 2.81
N ARG A 40 -3.37 16.95 3.11
CA ARG A 40 -3.92 18.23 2.65
C ARG A 40 -4.22 19.18 3.82
N LYS A 41 -3.63 18.94 5.00
CA LYS A 41 -3.97 19.68 6.24
C LYS A 41 -2.74 20.06 7.06
N GLY A 42 -2.73 21.30 7.55
CA GLY A 42 -1.81 21.82 8.56
C GLY A 42 -0.33 21.63 8.23
N ASN A 43 0.49 21.47 9.27
CA ASN A 43 1.94 21.23 9.16
C ASN A 43 2.33 19.96 8.39
N SER A 44 1.39 19.08 8.08
CA SER A 44 1.64 17.86 7.32
C SER A 44 1.33 18.01 5.82
N PHE A 45 0.89 19.18 5.37
CA PHE A 45 0.54 19.44 3.97
C PHE A 45 1.67 19.02 3.02
N GLY A 46 1.31 18.29 1.97
CA GLY A 46 2.26 17.81 0.96
C GLY A 46 2.99 16.50 1.33
N ARG A 47 3.00 16.09 2.60
CA ARG A 47 3.62 14.80 3.00
C ARG A 47 2.77 13.61 2.54
N LYS A 48 3.43 12.56 2.05
CA LYS A 48 2.79 11.33 1.60
C LYS A 48 2.66 10.30 2.72
N PHE A 49 1.58 9.52 2.70
CA PHE A 49 1.33 8.45 3.65
C PHE A 49 0.56 7.29 3.01
N TYR A 50 0.69 6.10 3.59
CA TYR A 50 -0.12 4.93 3.29
C TYR A 50 -1.26 4.78 4.30
N ASN A 51 -2.46 4.41 3.82
CA ASN A 51 -3.59 4.08 4.69
C ASN A 51 -4.42 2.89 4.22
N CYS A 52 -5.29 2.39 5.09
CA CYS A 52 -6.26 1.35 4.73
C CYS A 52 -7.16 1.81 3.57
N PRO A 53 -7.35 1.00 2.51
CA PRO A 53 -8.27 1.34 1.41
C PRO A 53 -9.71 1.59 1.88
N ASN A 54 -10.13 0.91 2.95
CA ASN A 54 -11.48 0.97 3.51
C ASN A 54 -11.72 2.14 4.47
N TYR A 55 -10.82 3.14 4.51
CA TYR A 55 -10.90 4.26 5.46
C TYR A 55 -12.22 5.05 5.45
N LYS A 56 -12.97 5.00 4.34
CA LYS A 56 -14.25 5.73 4.18
C LYS A 56 -15.50 4.93 4.57
N ILE A 57 -15.41 3.61 4.74
CA ILE A 57 -16.60 2.74 4.78
C ILE A 57 -16.81 2.06 6.14
N ASN A 58 -16.36 2.66 7.24
CA ASN A 58 -16.44 2.13 8.62
C ASN A 58 -15.87 0.71 8.83
N LYS A 59 -15.23 0.11 7.82
CA LYS A 59 -14.49 -1.16 7.87
C LYS A 59 -12.97 -0.93 7.84
N GLN A 60 -12.53 0.22 8.32
CA GLN A 60 -11.11 0.55 8.33
C GLN A 60 -10.40 -0.15 9.49
N CYS A 61 -9.19 -0.63 9.25
CA CYS A 61 -8.37 -1.21 10.33
C CYS A 61 -7.48 -0.20 11.05
N GLY A 62 -7.57 1.09 10.71
CA GLY A 62 -6.75 2.13 11.33
C GLY A 62 -5.30 2.19 10.87
N PHE A 63 -4.88 1.33 9.92
CA PHE A 63 -3.53 1.38 9.36
C PHE A 63 -3.21 2.76 8.76
N PHE A 64 -2.07 3.32 9.21
CA PHE A 64 -1.54 4.61 8.78
C PHE A 64 -0.01 4.60 8.91
N LYS A 65 0.73 4.95 7.85
CA LYS A 65 2.20 5.05 7.87
C LYS A 65 2.68 6.23 7.02
N TRP A 66 3.49 7.13 7.58
CA TRP A 66 4.15 8.18 6.80
C TRP A 66 5.18 7.58 5.85
N ILE A 67 5.37 8.22 4.71
CA ILE A 67 6.49 7.95 3.82
C ILE A 67 7.61 8.90 4.22
N ASP A 68 8.70 8.34 4.71
CA ASP A 68 9.90 9.10 5.03
C ASP A 68 10.69 9.40 3.76
N ILE A 69 11.34 10.55 3.74
CA ILE A 69 11.95 11.13 2.53
C ILE A 69 13.06 10.22 1.98
N GLU A 70 13.72 9.44 2.84
CA GLU A 70 14.71 8.41 2.45
C GLU A 70 14.15 7.36 1.48
N SER A 71 12.85 7.03 1.59
CA SER A 71 12.21 6.06 0.70
C SER A 71 11.86 6.60 -0.69
N GLU A 72 11.78 7.94 -0.85
CA GLU A 72 11.60 8.58 -2.17
C GLU A 72 12.91 9.09 -2.79
N GLN A 73 13.99 9.18 -2.00
CA GLN A 73 15.31 9.64 -2.45
C GLN A 73 16.04 8.64 -3.35
N ASN A 74 15.57 7.39 -3.43
CA ASN A 74 16.22 6.33 -4.20
C ASN A 74 15.99 6.37 -5.72
N SER A 75 15.26 7.34 -6.28
CA SER A 75 15.11 7.47 -7.74
C SER A 75 15.55 8.81 -8.35
N CYS A 76 15.74 9.88 -7.57
CA CYS A 76 16.12 11.19 -8.13
C CYS A 76 17.33 11.83 -7.45
N CYS A 77 17.48 11.73 -6.12
CA CYS A 77 18.62 12.35 -5.43
C CYS A 77 19.90 11.52 -5.50
N LYS A 78 19.83 10.21 -5.78
CA LYS A 78 21.05 9.41 -6.01
C LYS A 78 21.81 9.84 -7.28
N MET A 79 21.10 10.41 -8.26
CA MET A 79 21.73 10.93 -9.49
C MET A 79 22.39 12.31 -9.30
N MET A 80 22.14 13.00 -8.18
CA MET A 80 22.77 14.28 -7.84
C MET A 80 23.88 14.17 -6.80
N LEU A 81 24.05 13.02 -6.13
CA LEU A 81 25.12 12.84 -5.12
C LEU A 81 26.35 12.07 -5.64
N GLU A 82 26.27 11.43 -6.82
CA GLU A 82 27.40 10.72 -7.46
C GLU A 82 28.13 11.51 -8.57
N LEU A 83 27.76 12.78 -8.83
CA LEU A 83 28.46 13.65 -9.81
C LEU A 83 29.37 14.71 -9.17
N ALA A 84 29.76 14.51 -7.91
CA ALA A 84 30.63 15.42 -7.17
C ALA A 84 31.92 14.75 -6.66
N GLN A 85 32.46 13.77 -7.41
CA GLN A 85 33.83 13.29 -7.27
C GLN A 85 34.54 13.29 -8.62
#